data_AF-A0A350BRZ1-F1
#
_entry.id   AF-A0A350BRZ1-F1
#
_cell.length_a   1.000
_cell.length_b   1.000
_cell.length_c   1.000
_cell.angle_alpha   90.00
_cell.angle_beta   90.00
_cell.angle_gamma   90.00
#
_symmetry.space_group_name_H-M   'P 1'
#
loop_
_entity.id
_entity.type
_entity.pdbx_description
1 polymer ?
#
loop_
_entity_poly.entity_id
_entity_poly.type
_entity_poly.pdbx_seq_one_letter_code
_entity_poly.pdbx_strand_id
1 'polypeptide(L)'
;MAEFSKVKYTPNQAKSKIAKYCAYQERCHQEVRDKLYSYGLVPDDVELLIYELIQNNFLNEERFAIAYVRGKFIYKKWGRNKIRMELKRRKISDY
;
A
#
# COMPACT_ATOMS: atom_id res chain seq x y z
N MET A 1 -13.42 -0.54 -20.69
CA MET A 1 -12.03 -0.10 -20.41
C MET A 1 -12.15 1.32 -19.89
N ALA A 2 -12.03 1.54 -18.57
CA ALA A 2 -12.34 2.83 -17.97
C ALA A 2 -11.11 3.76 -18.08
N GLU A 3 -11.19 4.75 -18.96
CA GLU A 3 -10.24 5.87 -19.02
C GLU A 3 -10.45 6.76 -17.79
N PHE A 4 -9.74 6.45 -16.71
CA PHE A 4 -9.55 7.41 -15.63
C PHE A 4 -8.63 8.51 -16.16
N SER A 5 -9.16 9.73 -16.25
CA SER A 5 -8.38 10.93 -16.54
C SER A 5 -7.13 10.95 -15.65
N LYS A 6 -5.97 10.69 -16.23
CA LYS A 6 -4.69 10.66 -15.51
C LYS A 6 -4.32 12.09 -15.15
N VAL A 7 -4.89 12.58 -14.05
CA VAL A 7 -4.39 13.79 -13.38
C VAL A 7 -2.95 13.47 -12.97
N LYS A 8 -1.98 13.99 -13.72
CA LYS A 8 -0.56 13.91 -13.36
C LYS A 8 -0.34 14.84 -12.17
N TYR A 9 -0.12 14.25 -11.01
CA TYR A 9 0.29 15.00 -9.83
C TYR A 9 1.80 15.22 -9.87
N THR A 10 2.24 16.38 -9.40
CA THR A 10 3.67 16.57 -9.09
C THR A 10 4.04 15.76 -7.85
N PRO A 11 5.32 15.35 -7.68
CA PRO A 11 5.75 14.58 -6.52
C PRO A 11 5.35 15.20 -5.18
N ASN A 12 5.46 16.53 -5.08
CA ASN A 12 5.07 17.29 -3.89
C ASN A 12 3.56 17.21 -3.59
N GLN A 13 2.71 17.29 -4.62
CA GLN A 13 1.26 17.14 -4.45
C GLN A 13 0.88 15.71 -4.09
N ALA A 14 1.55 14.73 -4.70
CA ALA A 14 1.32 13.32 -4.44
C ALA A 14 1.72 12.92 -3.00
N LYS A 15 2.81 13.49 -2.46
CA LYS A 15 3.31 13.23 -1.10
C LYS A 15 2.24 13.44 -0.03
N SER A 16 1.58 14.60 -0.03
CA SER A 16 0.52 14.88 0.96
C SER A 16 -0.68 13.95 0.79
N LYS A 17 -1.06 13.62 -0.46
CA LYS A 17 -2.18 12.72 -0.74
C LYS A 17 -1.89 11.28 -0.30
N ILE A 18 -0.70 10.78 -0.59
CA ILE A 18 -0.33 9.40 -0.24
C ILE A 18 -0.08 9.26 1.26
N ALA A 19 0.48 10.27 1.92
CA ALA A 19 0.62 10.28 3.38
C ALA A 19 -0.76 10.20 4.07
N LYS A 20 -1.74 10.99 3.62
CA LYS A 20 -3.13 10.89 4.12
C LYS A 20 -3.75 9.51 3.84
N TYR A 21 -3.46 8.93 2.68
CA TYR A 21 -3.95 7.61 2.31
C TYR A 21 -3.40 6.50 3.24
N CYS A 22 -2.11 6.55 3.58
CA CYS A 22 -1.48 5.62 4.52
C CYS A 22 -1.89 5.89 5.98
N ALA A 23 -2.09 7.16 6.37
CA ALA A 23 -2.53 7.52 7.72
C ALA A 23 -3.98 7.08 8.01
N TYR A 24 -4.84 7.03 6.99
CA TYR A 24 -6.24 6.60 7.16
C TYR A 24 -6.37 5.11 7.44
N GLN A 25 -5.53 4.29 6.80
CA GLN A 25 -5.55 2.84 6.98
C GLN A 25 -4.17 2.28 6.62
N GLU A 26 -3.74 1.27 7.38
CA GLU A 26 -2.56 0.47 7.04
C GLU A 26 -2.64 -0.08 5.61
N ARG A 27 -1.55 0.10 4.85
CA ARG A 27 -1.38 -0.37 3.47
C ARG A 27 -0.09 -1.16 3.30
N CYS A 28 -0.07 -2.07 2.33
CA CYS A 28 1.17 -2.72 1.92
C CYS A 28 1.89 -1.92 0.84
N HIS A 29 3.18 -2.22 0.64
CA HIS A 29 4.01 -1.54 -0.36
C HIS A 29 3.42 -1.61 -1.78
N GLN A 30 2.84 -2.76 -2.15
CA GLN A 30 2.23 -2.93 -3.47
C GLN A 30 1.01 -2.01 -3.66
N GLU A 31 0.12 -1.90 -2.66
CA GLU A 31 -1.05 -1.02 -2.75
C GLU A 31 -0.65 0.46 -2.87
N VAL A 32 0.43 0.86 -2.19
CA VAL A 32 0.96 2.23 -2.27
C VAL A 32 1.59 2.48 -3.64
N ARG A 33 2.38 1.54 -4.17
CA ARG A 33 2.94 1.61 -5.54
C ARG A 33 1.84 1.79 -6.57
N ASP A 34 0.84 0.91 -6.55
CA ASP A 34 -0.27 0.95 -7.51
C ASP A 34 -1.03 2.29 -7.42
N LYS A 35 -1.17 2.84 -6.21
CA LYS A 35 -1.79 4.15 -6.00
C LYS A 35 -0.94 5.29 -6.55
N LEU A 36 0.37 5.26 -6.35
CA LEU A 36 1.29 6.28 -6.87
C LEU A 36 1.38 6.23 -8.40
N TYR A 37 1.36 5.04 -9.00
CA TYR A 37 1.24 4.89 -10.46
C TYR A 37 -0.10 5.43 -10.99
N SER A 38 -1.19 5.27 -10.24
CA SER A 38 -2.49 5.86 -10.60
C SER A 38 -2.46 7.41 -10.59
N TYR A 39 -1.54 8.01 -9.85
CA TYR A 39 -1.29 9.47 -9.85
C TYR A 39 -0.44 9.95 -11.04
N GLY A 40 0.02 9.03 -11.90
CA GLY A 40 0.81 9.36 -13.08
C GLY A 40 2.28 9.68 -12.80
N LEU A 41 2.81 9.27 -11.65
CA LEU A 41 4.21 9.43 -11.28
C LEU A 41 5.11 8.46 -12.05
N VAL A 42 6.37 8.86 -12.23
CA VAL A 42 7.41 8.00 -12.83
C VAL A 42 8.00 7.06 -11.77
N PRO A 43 8.59 5.91 -12.16
CA PRO A 43 9.09 4.91 -11.22
C PRO A 43 10.06 5.49 -10.16
N ASP A 44 10.96 6.38 -10.54
CA ASP A 44 11.89 7.04 -9.63
C ASP A 44 11.19 7.83 -8.52
N ASP A 45 10.17 8.63 -8.88
CA ASP A 45 9.37 9.39 -7.92
C ASP A 45 8.56 8.46 -6.99
N VAL A 46 8.07 7.33 -7.53
CA VAL A 46 7.32 6.34 -6.76
C VAL A 46 8.20 5.73 -5.66
N GLU A 47 9.39 5.25 -6.02
CA GLU A 47 10.29 4.63 -5.04
C GLU A 47 10.82 5.65 -4.03
N LEU A 48 11.10 6.89 -4.46
CA LEU A 48 11.49 7.98 -3.56
C LEU A 48 10.41 8.27 -2.52
N LEU A 49 9.15 8.43 -2.95
CA LEU A 49 8.04 8.68 -2.04
C LEU A 49 7.79 7.51 -1.08
N ILE A 50 7.92 6.28 -1.56
CA ILE A 50 7.79 5.09 -0.71
C ILE A 50 8.88 5.09 0.37
N TYR A 51 10.13 5.35 -0.02
CA TYR A 51 11.23 5.46 0.92
C TYR A 51 10.95 6.52 2.00
N GLU A 52 10.50 7.71 1.60
CA GLU A 52 10.14 8.77 2.55
C GLU A 52 9.01 8.34 3.50
N LEU A 53 7.98 7.64 3.00
CA LEU A 53 6.87 7.17 3.82
C LEU A 53 7.32 6.12 4.84
N ILE A 54 8.24 5.24 4.46
CA ILE A 54 8.82 4.23 5.36
C ILE A 54 9.66 4.92 6.44
N GLN A 55 10.53 5.86 6.06
CA GLN A 55 11.37 6.62 7.00
C GLN A 55 10.54 7.40 8.02
N ASN A 56 9.41 7.97 7.59
CA ASN A 56 8.47 8.67 8.46
C ASN A 56 7.47 7.73 9.16
N ASN A 57 7.64 6.40 9.07
CA ASN A 57 6.80 5.36 9.67
C ASN A 57 5.30 5.42 9.29
N PHE A 58 4.97 6.08 8.18
CA PHE A 58 3.63 6.05 7.58
C PHE A 58 3.35 4.71 6.91
N LEU A 59 4.39 4.02 6.44
CA LEU A 59 4.28 2.74 5.75
C LEU A 59 5.12 1.69 6.48
N ASN A 60 4.44 0.68 7.03
CA ASN A 60 5.07 -0.42 7.76
C ASN A 60 4.41 -1.75 7.38
N GLU A 61 5.17 -2.62 6.70
CA GLU A 61 4.65 -3.87 6.16
C GLU A 61 4.31 -4.91 7.24
N GLU A 62 5.04 -4.94 8.35
CA GLU A 62 4.76 -5.82 9.50
C GLU A 62 3.45 -5.42 10.18
N ARG A 63 3.26 -4.12 10.40
CA ARG A 63 2.05 -3.54 10.99
C ARG A 63 0.82 -3.85 10.12
N PHE A 64 0.97 -3.73 8.78
CA PHE A 64 -0.04 -4.17 7.83
C PHE A 64 -0.34 -5.67 7.95
N ALA A 65 0.67 -6.54 7.96
CA ALA A 65 0.49 -7.98 7.99
C ALA A 65 -0.32 -8.42 9.24
N ILE A 66 0.04 -7.90 10.42
CA ILE A 66 -0.66 -8.20 11.68
C ILE A 66 -2.11 -7.72 11.62
N ALA A 67 -2.35 -6.48 11.19
CA ALA A 67 -3.69 -5.91 11.09
C ALA A 67 -4.55 -6.68 10.07
N TYR A 68 -3.98 -7.05 8.93
CA TYR A 68 -4.65 -7.82 7.88
C TYR A 68 -5.05 -9.20 8.37
N VAL A 69 -4.12 -9.95 8.97
CA VAL A 69 -4.38 -11.29 9.52
C VAL A 69 -5.47 -11.22 10.59
N ARG A 70 -5.35 -10.33 11.57
CA ARG A 70 -6.35 -10.15 12.64
C ARG A 70 -7.72 -9.81 12.06
N GLY A 71 -7.78 -8.88 11.12
CA GLY A 71 -9.01 -8.47 10.45
C GLY A 71 -9.71 -9.62 9.72
N LYS A 72 -8.96 -10.39 8.93
CA LYS A 72 -9.52 -11.52 8.15
C LYS A 72 -9.85 -12.72 9.02
N PHE A 73 -9.06 -12.99 10.06
CA PHE A 73 -9.28 -14.12 10.95
C PHE A 73 -10.46 -13.89 11.89
N ILE A 74 -10.51 -12.75 12.59
CA ILE A 74 -11.53 -12.49 13.62
C ILE A 74 -12.89 -12.17 13.00
N TYR A 75 -12.92 -11.24 12.04
CA TYR A 75 -14.20 -10.71 11.52
C TYR A 75 -14.68 -11.42 10.26
N LYS A 76 -13.76 -11.85 9.38
CA LYS A 76 -14.13 -12.58 8.14
C LYS A 76 -14.06 -14.10 8.27
N LYS A 77 -13.60 -14.61 9.42
CA LYS A 77 -13.46 -16.05 9.71
C LYS A 77 -12.68 -16.81 8.63
N TRP A 78 -11.67 -16.17 8.02
CA TRP A 78 -10.84 -16.83 7.04
C TRP A 78 -9.90 -17.84 7.69
N GLY A 79 -9.76 -19.02 7.08
CA GLY A 79 -8.78 -20.01 7.48
C GLY A 79 -7.34 -19.55 7.19
N ARG A 80 -6.38 -20.09 7.96
CA ARG A 80 -4.95 -19.72 7.90
C ARG A 80 -4.36 -19.84 6.49
N ASN A 81 -4.69 -20.91 5.75
CA ASN A 81 -4.19 -21.13 4.39
C ASN A 81 -4.64 -20.05 3.41
N LYS A 82 -5.89 -19.59 3.51
CA LYS A 82 -6.41 -18.51 2.67
C LYS A 82 -5.70 -17.18 2.96
N ILE A 83 -5.47 -16.88 4.24
CA ILE A 83 -4.75 -15.67 4.64
C ILE A 83 -3.31 -15.71 4.14
N ARG A 84 -2.60 -16.83 4.31
CA ARG A 84 -1.24 -17.02 3.80
C ARG A 84 -1.18 -16.82 2.28
N MET A 85 -2.10 -17.44 1.53
CA MET A 85 -2.16 -17.28 0.07
C MET A 85 -2.35 -15.81 -0.34
N GLU A 86 -3.22 -15.08 0.34
CA GLU A 86 -3.48 -13.66 0.04
C GLU A 86 -2.30 -12.74 0.41
N LEU A 87 -1.59 -13.04 1.50
CA LEU A 87 -0.36 -12.33 1.86
C LEU A 87 0.73 -12.56 0.80
N LYS A 88 0.92 -13.81 0.34
CA LYS A 88 1.84 -14.13 -0.77
C LYS A 88 1.49 -13.39 -2.05
N ARG A 89 0.21 -13.35 -2.43
CA ARG A 89 -0.25 -12.60 -3.62
C ARG A 89 0.04 -11.11 -3.54
N ARG A 90 0.07 -10.54 -2.32
CA ARG A 90 0.39 -9.14 -2.05
C ARG A 90 1.89 -8.87 -1.91
N LYS A 91 2.73 -9.89 -2.11
CA LYS A 91 4.20 -9.84 -1.97
C LYS A 91 4.67 -9.36 -0.59
N ILE A 92 3.86 -9.61 0.44
CA ILE A 92 4.25 -9.36 1.83
C ILE A 92 5.07 -10.57 2.25
N SER A 93 6.30 -10.32 2.72
CA SER A 93 7.36 -11.31 2.91
C SER A 93 6.88 -12.66 3.45
N ASP A 94 7.44 -13.74 2.88
CA ASP A 94 7.12 -15.15 3.18
C ASP A 94 7.87 -15.69 4.41
N TYR A 95 8.63 -14.85 5.12
CA TYR A 95 9.55 -15.25 6.18
C TYR A 95 8.85 -15.50 7.52
#